data_AF-A0AAV5T9M1-F1
#
_entry.id   AF-A0AAV5T9M1-F1
#
_cell.length_a   1.000
_cell.length_b   1.000
_cell.length_c   1.000
_cell.angle_alpha   90.00
_cell.angle_beta   90.00
_cell.angle_gamma   90.00
#
_symmetry.space_group_name_H-M   'P 1'
#
loop_
_entity.id
_entity.type
_entity.pdbx_description
1 polymer ?
#
loop_
_entity_poly.entity_id
_entity_poly.type
_entity_poly.pdbx_seq_one_letter_code
_entity_poly.pdbx_strand_id
1 'polypeptide(L)'
;LANIYFIFVLGVDCFPIFNATPIYISCLPVIFILLLTAVKDALEDMRRRRLDNKVNNATCHVWDKNANRFRKMMWKHILVGDIVHISNDEILPADILILRSSAEDGNAFVETSNLDGESNLKHKTVPNMFTDYCGEDLTLEDSFLKLRIASTLPSKDFNDMRGSMEMSGRSESFTSANTLLRGCRLKNTTFVEGIVIYAGHDTKAMLSSRRAPYKRSHAEQ
;
A
#
# COMPACT_ATOMS: atom_id res chain seq x y z
N LEU A 1 -8.78 0.51 34.80
CA LEU A 1 -9.47 1.09 35.98
C LEU A 1 -8.57 1.98 36.85
N ALA A 2 -7.30 1.64 37.07
CA ALA A 2 -6.41 2.40 37.97
C ALA A 2 -6.28 3.90 37.65
N ASN A 3 -6.15 4.30 36.38
CA ASN A 3 -6.08 5.72 36.01
C ASN A 3 -7.37 6.49 36.38
N ILE A 4 -8.54 5.86 36.28
CA ILE A 4 -9.82 6.46 36.68
C ILE A 4 -9.89 6.63 38.19
N TYR A 5 -9.40 5.64 38.94
CA TYR A 5 -9.30 5.72 40.41
C TYR A 5 -8.43 6.90 40.84
N PHE A 6 -7.24 7.08 40.24
CA PHE A 6 -6.38 8.21 40.59
C PHE A 6 -6.96 9.57 40.18
N ILE A 7 -7.64 9.66 39.03
CA ILE A 7 -8.35 10.88 38.62
C ILE A 7 -9.52 11.19 39.58
N PHE A 8 -10.22 10.16 40.06
CA PHE A 8 -11.31 10.32 41.02
C PHE A 8 -10.79 10.79 42.39
N VAL A 9 -9.73 10.18 42.92
CA VAL A 9 -9.07 10.61 44.16
C VAL A 9 -8.61 12.07 44.03
N LEU A 10 -8.00 12.43 42.90
CA LEU A 10 -7.62 13.82 42.60
C LEU A 10 -8.82 14.78 42.61
N GLY A 11 -9.96 14.34 42.06
CA GLY A 11 -11.20 15.12 42.06
C GLY A 11 -11.82 15.31 43.45
N VAL A 12 -11.68 14.34 44.35
CA VAL A 12 -12.14 14.44 45.75
C VAL A 12 -11.22 15.36 46.56
N ASP A 13 -9.90 15.26 46.38
CA ASP A 13 -8.90 16.09 47.05
C ASP A 13 -8.97 17.58 46.64
N CYS A 14 -9.65 17.92 45.53
CA CYS A 14 -9.95 19.30 45.14
C CYS A 14 -10.93 20.00 46.10
N PHE A 15 -11.73 19.26 46.87
CA PHE A 15 -12.68 19.86 47.80
C PHE A 15 -12.00 20.15 49.15
N PRO A 16 -11.98 21.42 49.60
CA PRO A 16 -11.23 21.83 50.78
C PRO A 16 -11.72 21.22 52.10
N ILE A 17 -12.90 20.59 52.08
CA ILE A 17 -13.51 19.87 53.20
C ILE A 17 -12.76 18.57 53.51
N PHE A 18 -12.16 17.93 52.49
CA PHE A 18 -11.50 16.64 52.64
C PHE A 18 -9.99 16.73 52.82
N ASN A 19 -9.33 17.81 52.35
CA ASN A 19 -7.90 18.21 52.45
C ASN A 19 -6.97 17.31 53.31
N ALA A 20 -6.85 16.03 52.97
CA ALA A 20 -6.07 15.06 53.73
C ALA A 20 -4.58 15.13 53.37
N THR A 21 -4.29 15.51 52.13
CA THR A 21 -2.94 15.76 51.62
C THR A 21 -2.93 17.03 50.76
N PRO A 22 -1.81 17.77 50.73
CA PRO A 22 -1.69 18.91 49.83
C PRO A 22 -1.84 18.47 48.37
N ILE A 23 -2.69 19.16 47.61
CA ILE A 23 -3.06 18.79 46.23
C ILE A 23 -1.87 18.57 45.29
N TYR A 24 -0.75 19.28 45.50
CA TYR A 24 0.45 19.11 44.70
C TYR A 24 1.10 17.73 44.88
N ILE A 25 0.94 17.09 46.06
CA ILE A 25 1.43 15.74 46.33
C ILE A 25 0.55 14.70 45.62
N SER A 26 -0.77 14.86 45.64
CA SER A 26 -1.72 13.96 44.95
C SER A 26 -1.62 14.04 43.41
N CYS A 27 -1.32 15.22 42.86
CA CYS A 27 -1.12 15.41 41.42
C CYS A 27 0.13 14.69 40.87
N LEU A 28 1.19 14.62 41.67
CA LEU A 28 2.52 14.17 41.24
C LEU A 28 2.51 12.77 40.58
N PRO A 29 1.96 11.71 41.20
CA PRO A 29 1.95 10.37 40.59
C PRO A 29 1.11 10.29 39.30
N VAL A 30 -0.01 11.03 39.22
CA VAL A 30 -0.87 11.05 38.03
C VAL A 30 -0.17 11.70 36.85
N ILE A 31 0.43 12.88 37.09
CA ILE A 31 1.21 13.58 36.07
C ILE A 31 2.37 12.72 35.60
N PHE A 32 3.07 12.06 36.53
CA PHE A 32 4.19 11.18 36.20
C PHE A 32 3.78 10.01 35.29
N ILE A 33 2.70 9.30 35.62
CA ILE A 33 2.19 8.17 34.81
C ILE A 33 1.72 8.65 33.43
N LEU A 34 0.99 9.76 33.37
CA LEU A 34 0.53 10.33 32.10
C LEU A 34 1.70 10.77 31.22
N LEU A 35 2.73 11.39 31.82
CA LEU A 35 3.95 11.81 31.11
C LEU A 35 4.71 10.60 30.57
N LEU A 36 4.92 9.55 31.37
CA LEU A 36 5.58 8.32 30.91
C LEU A 36 4.82 7.67 29.76
N THR A 37 3.49 7.61 29.84
CA THR A 37 2.65 7.04 28.78
C THR A 37 2.74 7.88 27.50
N ALA A 38 2.63 9.20 27.62
CA ALA A 38 2.73 10.11 26.47
C ALA A 38 4.11 10.04 25.79
N VAL A 39 5.19 9.92 26.56
CA VAL A 39 6.55 9.75 26.01
C VAL A 39 6.68 8.41 25.27
N LYS A 40 6.20 7.32 25.87
CA LYS A 40 6.20 6.00 25.22
C LYS A 40 5.44 6.03 23.89
N ASP A 41 4.21 6.54 23.91
CA ASP A 41 3.35 6.60 22.72
C ASP A 41 3.98 7.50 21.64
N ALA A 42 4.59 8.62 22.02
CA ALA A 42 5.32 9.49 21.10
C ALA A 42 6.51 8.76 20.44
N LEU A 43 7.28 7.97 21.19
CA LEU A 43 8.40 7.18 20.64
C LEU A 43 7.90 6.11 19.66
N GLU A 44 6.81 5.41 19.99
CA GLU A 44 6.19 4.41 19.11
C GLU A 44 5.68 5.04 17.81
N ASP A 45 5.00 6.17 17.90
CA ASP A 45 4.52 6.92 16.74
C ASP A 45 5.66 7.45 15.87
N MET A 46 6.74 7.96 16.48
CA MET A 46 7.94 8.36 15.75
C MET A 46 8.56 7.19 14.99
N ARG A 47 8.62 6.01 15.61
CA ARG A 47 9.12 4.80 14.95
C ARG A 47 8.23 4.41 13.78
N ARG A 48 6.90 4.45 13.93
CA ARG A 48 5.96 4.16 12.85
C ARG A 48 6.13 5.12 11.67
N ARG A 49 6.20 6.43 11.94
CA ARG A 49 6.44 7.45 10.89
C ARG A 49 7.75 7.21 10.13
N ARG A 50 8.82 6.77 10.81
CA ARG A 50 10.09 6.42 10.14
C ARG A 50 9.94 5.23 9.20
N LEU A 51 9.17 4.21 9.58
CA LEU A 51 8.90 3.04 8.74
C LEU A 51 8.05 3.41 7.54
N ASP A 52 6.98 4.19 7.75
CA ASP A 52 6.11 4.67 6.67
C ASP A 52 6.92 5.51 5.66
N ASN A 53 7.78 6.41 6.14
CA ASN A 53 8.66 7.20 5.29
C ASN A 53 9.65 6.34 4.50
N LYS A 54 10.15 5.24 5.07
CA LYS A 54 11.04 4.32 4.36
C LYS A 54 10.33 3.66 3.18
N VAL A 55 9.08 3.21 3.37
CA VAL A 55 8.27 2.61 2.30
C VAL A 55 7.88 3.65 1.25
N ASN A 56 7.46 4.85 1.67
CA ASN A 56 7.02 5.91 0.77
C ASN A 56 8.16 6.50 -0.08
N ASN A 57 9.40 6.40 0.41
CA ASN A 57 10.62 6.80 -0.32
C ASN A 57 11.26 5.65 -1.10
N ALA A 58 10.70 4.43 -1.06
CA ALA A 58 11.07 3.37 -1.99
C ALA A 58 10.81 3.85 -3.43
N THR A 59 11.54 3.30 -4.38
CA THR A 59 11.53 3.78 -5.76
C THR A 59 11.15 2.69 -6.74
N CYS A 60 10.49 3.08 -7.83
CA CYS A 60 10.30 2.24 -9.01
C CYS A 60 10.62 3.04 -10.28
N HIS A 61 10.67 2.35 -11.42
CA HIS A 61 10.85 2.98 -12.71
C HIS A 61 9.49 3.38 -13.29
N VAL A 62 9.34 4.64 -13.69
CA VAL A 62 8.10 5.19 -14.27
C VAL A 62 8.42 5.88 -15.59
N TRP A 63 7.58 5.66 -16.59
CA TRP A 63 7.73 6.20 -17.93
C TRP A 63 7.60 7.72 -17.93
N ASP A 64 8.63 8.41 -18.41
CA ASP A 64 8.61 9.85 -18.61
C ASP A 64 8.40 10.16 -20.09
N LYS A 65 7.20 10.65 -20.43
CA LYS A 65 6.81 11.01 -21.80
C LYS A 65 7.72 12.07 -22.41
N ASN A 66 8.24 13.00 -21.61
CA ASN A 66 9.06 14.10 -22.13
C ASN A 66 10.49 13.65 -22.44
N ALA A 67 11.01 12.72 -21.63
CA ALA A 67 12.37 12.21 -21.78
C ALA A 67 12.44 10.90 -22.60
N ASN A 68 11.27 10.37 -23.02
CA ASN A 68 11.09 9.11 -23.73
C ASN A 68 11.87 7.95 -23.10
N ARG A 69 11.84 7.85 -21.76
CA ARG A 69 12.57 6.84 -21.01
C ARG A 69 11.95 6.60 -19.65
N PHE A 70 12.25 5.45 -19.07
CA PHE A 70 11.96 5.20 -17.67
C PHE A 70 12.89 6.00 -16.77
N ARG A 71 12.31 6.66 -15.76
CA ARG A 71 13.04 7.34 -14.71
C ARG A 71 12.68 6.76 -13.34
N LYS A 72 13.64 6.83 -12.42
CA LYS A 72 13.43 6.44 -11.03
C LYS A 72 12.52 7.46 -10.34
N MET A 73 11.42 7.01 -9.76
CA MET A 73 10.48 7.83 -9.01
C MET A 73 10.14 7.19 -7.67
N MET A 74 9.95 8.00 -6.62
CA MET A 74 9.53 7.49 -5.31
C MET A 74 8.06 7.09 -5.32
N TRP A 75 7.70 6.06 -4.56
CA TRP A 75 6.35 5.51 -4.51
C TRP A 75 5.27 6.54 -4.15
N LYS A 76 5.59 7.48 -3.26
CA LYS A 76 4.69 8.57 -2.88
C LYS A 76 4.28 9.52 -4.02
N HIS A 77 4.98 9.48 -5.16
CA HIS A 77 4.69 10.31 -6.33
C HIS A 77 4.04 9.53 -7.48
N ILE A 78 3.78 8.23 -7.32
CA ILE A 78 3.10 7.42 -8.34
C ILE A 78 1.62 7.77 -8.34
N LEU A 79 1.08 8.02 -9.52
CA LEU A 79 -0.31 8.37 -9.76
C LEU A 79 -0.99 7.32 -10.64
N VAL A 80 -2.32 7.33 -10.62
CA VAL A 80 -3.14 6.51 -11.53
C VAL A 80 -2.88 6.94 -12.97
N GLY A 81 -2.67 5.96 -13.85
CA GLY A 81 -2.32 6.18 -15.25
C GLY A 81 -0.82 6.25 -15.54
N ASP A 82 0.03 6.24 -14.52
CA ASP A 82 1.48 6.12 -14.72
C ASP A 82 1.82 4.73 -15.27
N ILE A 83 2.72 4.68 -16.26
CA ILE A 83 3.28 3.42 -16.75
C ILE A 83 4.53 3.13 -15.93
N VAL A 84 4.57 1.96 -15.30
CA VAL A 84 5.65 1.54 -14.43
C VAL A 84 6.36 0.33 -15.02
N HIS A 85 7.68 0.28 -14.83
CA HIS A 85 8.51 -0.88 -15.12
C HIS A 85 8.94 -1.50 -13.79
N ILE A 86 8.63 -2.78 -13.64
CA ILE A 86 8.92 -3.57 -12.44
C ILE A 86 9.86 -4.69 -12.85
N SER A 87 11.04 -4.73 -12.23
CA SER A 87 12.02 -5.77 -12.51
C SER A 87 11.80 -7.01 -11.65
N ASN A 88 12.40 -8.13 -12.04
CA ASN A 88 12.36 -9.36 -11.25
C ASN A 88 12.78 -9.10 -9.79
N ASP A 89 12.13 -9.78 -8.85
CA ASP A 89 12.32 -9.63 -7.42
C ASP A 89 11.96 -8.26 -6.83
N GLU A 90 11.37 -7.33 -7.59
CA GLU A 90 10.88 -6.06 -7.06
C GLU A 90 9.47 -6.20 -6.45
N ILE A 91 9.19 -5.36 -5.44
CA ILE A 91 7.87 -5.26 -4.82
C ILE A 91 7.03 -4.27 -5.62
N LEU A 92 5.79 -4.66 -5.91
CA LEU A 92 4.84 -3.84 -6.64
C LEU A 92 4.38 -2.61 -5.83
N PRO A 93 4.51 -1.38 -6.36
CA PRO A 93 4.19 -0.16 -5.63
C PRO A 93 2.69 0.15 -5.53
N ALA A 94 1.91 -0.36 -6.47
CA ALA A 94 0.51 0.01 -6.71
C ALA A 94 -0.23 -1.18 -7.37
N ASP A 95 -1.54 -1.05 -7.57
CA ASP A 95 -2.30 -2.05 -8.34
C ASP A 95 -2.19 -1.71 -9.84
N ILE A 96 -1.65 -2.64 -10.62
CA ILE A 96 -1.15 -2.39 -11.98
C ILE A 96 -1.84 -3.35 -12.96
N LEU A 97 -2.32 -2.84 -14.10
CA LEU A 97 -2.71 -3.65 -15.24
C LEU A 97 -1.48 -3.97 -16.07
N ILE A 98 -1.24 -5.24 -16.33
CA ILE A 98 -0.10 -5.68 -17.14
C ILE A 98 -0.33 -5.24 -18.59
N LEU A 99 0.65 -4.57 -19.18
CA LEU A 99 0.66 -4.21 -20.60
C LEU A 99 1.70 -5.03 -21.37
N ARG A 100 2.83 -5.34 -20.74
CA ARG A 100 3.92 -6.09 -21.35
C ARG A 100 4.63 -6.96 -20.33
N SER A 101 5.01 -8.17 -20.75
CA SER A 101 5.90 -9.06 -20.01
C SER A 101 7.18 -9.32 -20.81
N SER A 102 8.27 -9.65 -20.11
CA SER A 102 9.49 -10.14 -20.75
C SER A 102 9.31 -11.51 -21.41
N ALA A 103 8.31 -12.29 -21.00
CA ALA A 103 7.99 -13.58 -21.63
C ALA A 103 7.16 -13.36 -22.91
N GLU A 104 7.56 -13.98 -24.02
CA GLU A 104 6.90 -13.85 -25.34
C GLU A 104 5.43 -14.27 -25.32
N ASP A 105 5.07 -15.22 -24.46
CA ASP A 105 3.70 -15.69 -24.25
C ASP A 105 2.85 -14.75 -23.37
N GLY A 106 3.42 -13.63 -22.92
CA GLY A 106 2.75 -12.66 -22.05
C GLY A 106 2.54 -13.14 -20.62
N ASN A 107 3.23 -14.20 -20.19
CA ASN A 107 3.10 -14.73 -18.83
C ASN A 107 3.94 -13.94 -17.82
N ALA A 108 3.41 -13.80 -16.61
CA ALA A 108 4.11 -13.25 -15.45
C ALA A 108 3.75 -14.04 -14.19
N PHE A 109 4.65 -14.05 -13.21
CA PHE A 109 4.38 -14.70 -11.92
C PHE A 109 4.59 -13.72 -10.77
N VAL A 110 3.67 -13.75 -9.81
CA VAL A 110 3.79 -12.95 -8.59
C VAL A 110 3.68 -13.81 -7.36
N GLU A 111 4.58 -13.56 -6.42
CA GLU A 111 4.50 -14.12 -5.08
C GLU A 111 3.60 -13.23 -4.20
N THR A 112 2.64 -13.85 -3.53
CA THR A 112 1.66 -13.16 -2.67
C THR A 112 1.92 -13.29 -1.18
N SER A 113 3.08 -13.77 -0.77
CA SER A 113 3.44 -13.99 0.65
C SER A 113 3.25 -12.76 1.53
N ASN A 114 3.35 -11.56 0.97
CA ASN A 114 3.09 -10.30 1.67
C ASN A 114 1.60 -9.96 1.88
N LEU A 115 0.68 -10.58 1.13
CA LEU A 115 -0.77 -10.32 1.18
C LEU A 115 -1.54 -11.41 1.91
N ASP A 116 -1.29 -12.68 1.58
CA ASP A 116 -2.01 -13.83 2.14
C ASP A 116 -1.14 -14.73 3.04
N GLY A 117 0.16 -14.47 3.13
CA GLY A 117 1.09 -15.29 3.93
C GLY A 117 1.48 -16.61 3.27
N GLU A 118 1.02 -16.85 2.04
CA GLU A 118 1.35 -18.05 1.26
C GLU A 118 2.50 -17.74 0.30
N SER A 119 3.54 -18.58 0.27
CA SER A 119 4.66 -18.45 -0.67
C SER A 119 4.35 -18.98 -2.07
N ASN A 120 3.07 -19.03 -2.43
CA ASN A 120 2.65 -19.57 -3.71
C ASN A 120 2.82 -18.52 -4.82
N LEU A 121 3.24 -18.98 -5.99
CA LEU A 121 3.31 -18.15 -7.18
C LEU A 121 1.95 -18.13 -7.85
N LYS A 122 1.38 -16.94 -8.03
CA LYS A 122 0.17 -16.74 -8.82
C LYS A 122 0.57 -16.38 -10.24
N HIS A 123 0.08 -17.18 -11.18
CA HIS A 123 0.21 -16.93 -12.60
C HIS A 123 -0.67 -15.73 -13.00
N LYS A 124 -0.14 -14.90 -13.89
CA LYS A 124 -0.74 -13.68 -14.41
C LYS A 124 -0.44 -13.59 -15.89
N THR A 125 -1.36 -13.01 -16.65
CA THR A 125 -1.24 -12.92 -18.10
C THR A 125 -1.48 -11.51 -18.59
N VAL A 126 -0.69 -11.09 -19.57
CA VAL A 126 -0.97 -9.89 -20.35
C VAL A 126 -2.32 -10.08 -21.07
N PRO A 127 -3.18 -9.04 -21.15
CA PRO A 127 -4.39 -9.08 -21.99
C PRO A 127 -4.08 -9.41 -23.44
N ASN A 128 -4.97 -10.10 -24.15
CA ASN A 128 -4.69 -10.59 -25.51
C ASN A 128 -4.40 -9.46 -26.49
N MET A 129 -4.99 -8.28 -26.26
CA MET A 129 -4.73 -7.05 -27.01
C MET A 129 -3.25 -6.65 -27.02
N PHE A 130 -2.47 -7.05 -26.01
CA PHE A 130 -1.08 -6.65 -25.86
C PHE A 130 -0.06 -7.79 -25.98
N THR A 131 -0.49 -9.02 -26.25
CA THR A 131 0.43 -10.18 -26.36
C THR A 131 1.49 -9.96 -27.43
N ASP A 132 1.13 -9.36 -28.57
CA ASP A 132 2.06 -9.07 -29.68
C ASP A 132 3.18 -8.08 -29.31
N TYR A 133 3.04 -7.35 -28.19
CA TYR A 133 4.05 -6.40 -27.71
C TYR A 133 4.96 -7.00 -26.65
N CYS A 134 4.83 -8.29 -26.34
CA CYS A 134 5.64 -8.98 -25.34
C CYS A 134 7.01 -9.42 -25.89
N GLY A 135 7.95 -9.67 -24.99
CA GLY A 135 9.35 -9.97 -25.32
C GLY A 135 10.32 -8.83 -24.98
N GLU A 136 11.62 -9.12 -25.03
CA GLU A 136 12.67 -8.22 -24.54
C GLU A 136 13.03 -7.10 -25.53
N ASP A 137 12.84 -7.32 -26.84
CA ASP A 137 13.36 -6.43 -27.91
C ASP A 137 12.46 -5.25 -28.26
N LEU A 138 11.26 -5.18 -27.69
CA LEU A 138 10.28 -4.14 -28.00
C LEU A 138 10.35 -2.99 -26.99
N THR A 139 10.34 -1.75 -27.46
CA THR A 139 10.16 -0.57 -26.61
C THR A 139 8.68 -0.24 -26.49
N LEU A 140 8.25 0.30 -25.33
CA LEU A 140 6.91 0.87 -25.19
C LEU A 140 6.63 1.83 -26.36
N GLU A 141 5.68 1.46 -27.21
CA GLU A 141 5.25 2.32 -28.30
C GLU A 141 4.40 3.48 -27.76
N ASP A 142 4.50 4.64 -28.42
CA ASP A 142 3.56 5.76 -28.23
C ASP A 142 2.09 5.34 -28.39
N SER A 143 1.83 4.19 -29.01
CA SER A 143 0.53 3.54 -29.15
C SER A 143 -0.23 3.41 -27.82
N PHE A 144 0.45 3.13 -26.69
CA PHE A 144 -0.19 3.04 -25.38
C PHE A 144 -0.74 4.37 -24.86
N LEU A 145 -0.33 5.51 -25.44
CA LEU A 145 -0.84 6.84 -25.05
C LEU A 145 -2.33 7.03 -25.38
N LYS A 146 -2.90 6.22 -26.27
CA LYS A 146 -4.32 6.25 -26.65
C LYS A 146 -5.17 5.22 -25.93
N LEU A 147 -4.58 4.45 -25.00
CA LEU A 147 -5.29 3.45 -24.22
C LEU A 147 -6.25 4.10 -23.23
N ARG A 148 -7.52 3.69 -23.26
CA ARG A 148 -8.53 4.07 -22.26
C ARG A 148 -8.85 2.86 -21.41
N ILE A 149 -8.82 3.02 -20.09
CA ILE A 149 -9.14 1.96 -19.14
C ILE A 149 -10.28 2.45 -18.25
N ALA A 150 -11.33 1.64 -18.16
CA ALA A 150 -12.40 1.80 -17.18
C ALA A 150 -12.38 0.60 -16.25
N SER A 151 -12.15 0.84 -14.96
CA SER A 151 -12.21 -0.20 -13.92
C SER A 151 -13.41 0.00 -13.01
N THR A 152 -13.78 -1.03 -12.27
CA THR A 152 -14.74 -0.95 -11.18
C THR A 152 -14.25 0.00 -10.08
N LEU A 153 -15.09 0.28 -9.07
CA LEU A 153 -14.61 1.03 -7.91
C LEU A 153 -13.68 0.16 -7.05
N PRO A 154 -12.69 0.74 -6.37
CA PRO A 154 -11.82 0.01 -5.46
C PRO A 154 -12.62 -0.75 -4.38
N SER A 155 -12.34 -2.04 -4.25
CA SER A 155 -12.99 -2.93 -3.27
C SER A 155 -11.96 -3.79 -2.54
N LYS A 156 -12.30 -4.24 -1.33
CA LYS A 156 -11.42 -5.07 -0.47
C LYS A 156 -11.23 -6.49 -0.98
N ASP A 157 -12.13 -6.98 -1.83
CA ASP A 157 -12.01 -8.31 -2.39
C ASP A 157 -10.91 -8.34 -3.46
N PHE A 158 -9.87 -9.15 -3.23
CA PHE A 158 -8.74 -9.29 -4.14
C PHE A 158 -9.14 -9.86 -5.51
N ASN A 159 -10.24 -10.62 -5.58
CA ASN A 159 -10.74 -11.22 -6.82
C ASN A 159 -11.68 -10.28 -7.59
N ASP A 160 -12.21 -9.26 -6.91
CA ASP A 160 -13.11 -8.28 -7.50
C ASP A 160 -12.33 -7.17 -8.22
N MET A 161 -11.61 -7.56 -9.27
CA MET A 161 -10.97 -6.65 -10.21
C MET A 161 -11.52 -6.91 -11.59
N ARG A 162 -12.28 -5.97 -12.12
CA ARG A 162 -12.86 -6.05 -13.47
C ARG A 162 -12.82 -4.69 -14.13
N GLY A 163 -12.80 -4.69 -15.45
CA GLY A 163 -12.88 -3.48 -16.23
C GLY A 163 -12.80 -3.76 -17.72
N SER A 164 -12.85 -2.70 -18.50
CA SER A 164 -12.64 -2.72 -19.93
C SER A 164 -11.48 -1.81 -20.31
N MET A 165 -10.77 -2.22 -21.35
CA MET A 165 -9.72 -1.43 -21.98
C MET A 165 -10.09 -1.22 -23.45
N GLU A 166 -9.84 -0.03 -23.96
CA GLU A 166 -10.14 0.35 -25.34
C GLU A 166 -8.91 1.00 -25.97
N MET A 167 -8.46 0.46 -27.11
CA MET A 167 -7.34 0.99 -27.88
C MET A 167 -7.60 0.82 -29.37
N SER A 168 -7.44 1.90 -30.15
CA SER A 168 -7.54 1.87 -31.61
C SER A 168 -8.84 1.22 -32.14
N GLY A 169 -9.97 1.42 -31.43
CA GLY A 169 -11.28 0.86 -31.78
C GLY A 169 -11.49 -0.61 -31.39
N ARG A 170 -10.51 -1.26 -30.76
CA ARG A 170 -10.65 -2.59 -30.15
C ARG A 170 -10.97 -2.42 -28.66
N SER A 171 -11.87 -3.25 -28.14
CA SER A 171 -12.24 -3.26 -26.72
C SER A 171 -12.07 -4.68 -26.18
N GLU A 172 -11.42 -4.82 -25.03
CA GLU A 172 -11.23 -6.09 -24.32
C GLU A 172 -11.50 -5.88 -22.83
N SER A 173 -12.09 -6.87 -22.17
CA SER A 173 -12.26 -6.86 -20.72
C SER A 173 -11.02 -7.43 -20.02
N PHE A 174 -10.62 -6.84 -18.90
CA PHE A 174 -9.62 -7.43 -18.01
C PHE A 174 -10.22 -7.87 -16.69
N THR A 175 -9.50 -8.79 -16.03
CA THR A 175 -9.85 -9.32 -14.71
C THR A 175 -8.65 -9.30 -13.76
N SER A 176 -8.79 -9.88 -12.57
CA SER A 176 -7.70 -10.10 -11.64
C SER A 176 -6.56 -10.95 -12.21
N ALA A 177 -6.79 -11.75 -13.26
CA ALA A 177 -5.74 -12.51 -13.95
C ALA A 177 -4.73 -11.60 -14.66
N ASN A 178 -5.15 -10.41 -15.07
CA ASN A 178 -4.33 -9.44 -15.82
C ASN A 178 -3.75 -8.33 -14.93
N THR A 179 -4.03 -8.35 -13.63
CA THR A 179 -3.61 -7.30 -12.70
C THR A 179 -2.66 -7.81 -11.63
N LEU A 180 -1.68 -6.97 -11.30
CA LEU A 180 -0.73 -7.15 -10.22
C LEU A 180 -1.11 -6.24 -9.06
N LEU A 181 -1.05 -6.77 -7.84
CA LEU A 181 -1.48 -6.04 -6.65
C LEU A 181 -0.28 -5.43 -5.92
N ARG A 182 -0.51 -4.28 -5.28
CA ARG A 182 0.47 -3.65 -4.40
C ARG A 182 0.96 -4.64 -3.34
N GLY A 183 2.28 -4.67 -3.13
CA GLY A 183 2.91 -5.48 -2.09
C GLY A 183 3.26 -6.90 -2.53
N CYS A 184 2.71 -7.40 -3.64
CA CYS A 184 3.22 -8.63 -4.25
C CYS A 184 4.66 -8.43 -4.73
N ARG A 185 5.39 -9.53 -4.93
CA ARG A 185 6.74 -9.52 -5.50
C ARG A 185 6.72 -10.17 -6.89
N LEU A 186 7.32 -9.53 -7.88
CA LEU A 186 7.50 -10.14 -9.19
C LEU A 186 8.53 -11.27 -9.10
N LYS A 187 8.23 -12.42 -9.69
CA LYS A 187 9.07 -13.62 -9.66
C LYS A 187 9.06 -14.29 -11.03
N ASN A 188 10.13 -15.01 -11.35
CA ASN A 188 10.23 -15.84 -12.57
C ASN A 188 9.88 -15.08 -13.87
N THR A 189 10.12 -13.77 -13.90
CA THR A 189 9.86 -12.90 -15.04
C THR A 189 10.85 -11.75 -14.94
N THR A 190 11.65 -11.52 -15.99
CA THR A 190 12.74 -10.52 -15.98
C THR A 190 12.20 -9.12 -15.69
N PHE A 191 11.09 -8.76 -16.34
CA PHE A 191 10.38 -7.52 -16.06
C PHE A 191 8.91 -7.62 -16.46
N VAL A 192 8.11 -6.72 -15.87
CA VAL A 192 6.76 -6.42 -16.31
C VAL A 192 6.61 -4.91 -16.44
N GLU A 193 5.97 -4.48 -17.51
CA GLU A 193 5.51 -3.11 -17.66
C GLU A 193 3.99 -3.07 -17.64
N GLY A 194 3.47 -2.07 -16.94
CA GLY A 194 2.03 -1.96 -16.76
C GLY A 194 1.61 -0.57 -16.35
N ILE A 195 0.31 -0.33 -16.41
CA ILE A 195 -0.29 0.96 -16.06
C ILE A 195 -0.98 0.88 -14.69
N VAL A 196 -0.75 1.89 -13.86
CA VAL A 196 -1.32 1.95 -12.52
C VAL A 196 -2.82 2.21 -12.61
N ILE A 197 -3.63 1.29 -12.06
CA ILE A 197 -5.09 1.44 -11.96
C ILE A 197 -5.48 2.05 -10.61
N TYR A 198 -4.88 1.58 -9.50
CA TYR A 198 -5.12 2.14 -8.17
C TYR A 198 -3.81 2.47 -7.47
N ALA A 199 -3.76 3.61 -6.80
CA ALA A 199 -2.59 4.09 -6.08
C ALA A 199 -2.93 4.43 -4.61
N GLY A 200 -1.92 4.41 -3.75
CA GLY A 200 -2.07 4.82 -2.35
C GLY A 200 -3.11 3.99 -1.58
N HIS A 201 -4.07 4.67 -0.96
CA HIS A 201 -5.11 4.05 -0.12
C HIS A 201 -6.21 3.33 -0.91
N ASP A 202 -6.30 3.54 -2.22
CA ASP A 202 -7.27 2.88 -3.09
C ASP A 202 -6.80 1.49 -3.54
N THR A 203 -5.52 1.17 -3.32
CA THR A 203 -5.01 -0.18 -3.59
C THR A 203 -5.73 -1.22 -2.72
N LYS A 204 -6.02 -2.39 -3.30
CA LYS A 204 -6.74 -3.46 -2.61
C LYS A 204 -6.03 -3.89 -1.33
N ALA A 205 -4.70 -3.96 -1.35
CA ALA A 205 -3.89 -4.24 -0.17
C ALA A 205 -4.14 -3.24 0.97
N MET A 206 -4.26 -1.94 0.67
CA MET A 206 -4.52 -0.92 1.68
C MET A 206 -5.98 -0.90 2.14
N LEU A 207 -6.95 -1.18 1.25
CA LEU A 207 -8.36 -1.30 1.62
C LEU A 207 -8.62 -2.50 2.54
N SER A 208 -7.90 -3.60 2.31
CA SER A 208 -7.92 -4.80 3.15
C SER A 208 -7.14 -4.64 4.45
N SER A 209 -6.16 -3.72 4.47
CA SER A 209 -5.48 -3.34 5.70
C SER A 209 -6.43 -2.61 6.65
N ARG A 210 -6.54 -3.09 7.89
CA ARG A 210 -7.28 -2.34 8.93
C ARG A 210 -6.44 -1.15 9.36
N ARG A 211 -7.08 0.02 9.52
CA ARG A 211 -6.46 1.14 10.23
C ARG A 211 -5.96 0.62 11.57
N ALA A 212 -4.68 0.85 11.88
CA ALA A 212 -4.04 0.27 13.05
C ALA A 212 -4.87 0.55 14.31
N PRO A 213 -5.53 -0.47 14.89
CA PRO A 213 -6.35 -0.26 16.07
C PRO A 213 -5.45 0.04 17.27
N TYR A 214 -5.99 0.75 18.26
CA TYR A 214 -5.35 0.85 19.56
C TYR A 214 -5.34 -0.55 20.20
N LYS A 215 -4.17 -1.20 20.26
CA LYS A 215 -4.02 -2.53 20.84
C LYS A 215 -3.80 -2.40 22.35
N ARG A 216 -4.62 -3.07 23.15
CA ARG A 216 -4.42 -3.23 24.60
C ARG A 216 -3.99 -4.67 24.88
N SER A 217 -3.13 -4.87 25.88
CA SER A 217 -2.82 -6.22 26.32
C SER A 217 -4.06 -6.90 26.89
N HIS A 218 -4.19 -8.22 26.74
CA HIS A 218 -5.25 -8.98 27.40
C HIS A 218 -5.14 -8.89 28.95
N ALA A 219 -3.94 -8.64 29.48
CA ALA A 219 -3.75 -8.41 30.92
C ALA A 219 -4.18 -7.00 31.38
N GLU A 220 -4.44 -6.07 30.45
CA GLU A 220 -4.88 -4.70 30.73
C GLU A 220 -6.40 -4.50 30.55
N GLN A 221 -7.11 -5.49 30.00
CA GLN A 221 -8.59 -5.51 29.89
C GLN A 221 -9.22 -5.96 31.20
#